data_AF-A0A6J7NR45-F1
#
_entry.id   AF-A0A6J7NR45-F1
#
_cell.length_a   1.000
_cell.length_b   1.000
_cell.length_c   1.000
_cell.angle_alpha   90.00
_cell.angle_beta   90.00
_cell.angle_gamma   90.00
#
_symmetry.space_group_name_H-M   'P 1'
#
loop_
_entity.id
_entity.type
_entity.pdbx_description
1 polymer ?
#
loop_
_entity_poly.entity_id
_entity_poly.type
_entity_poly.pdbx_seq_one_letter_code
_entity_poly.pdbx_strand_id
1 'polypeptide(L)'
;MGQPISVAVRVGASPSVRLFACNRSITGMDGASYQSVADTTGPRPPDVLARRLFDLGATGVSVFSSDVTVEAPAPSWTALEPLVIEAIENLFGFYGSDAGWSDEALRELGVEPAPRPEPSE
;
A
#
# COMPACT_ATOMS: atom_id res chain seq x y z
N MET A 1 -10.50 -8.38 -16.56
CA MET A 1 -9.14 -7.88 -16.30
C MET A 1 -9.25 -6.65 -15.42
N GLY A 2 -8.78 -6.70 -14.17
CA GLY A 2 -8.85 -5.56 -13.26
C GLY A 2 -8.03 -4.39 -13.78
N GLN A 3 -8.55 -3.18 -13.71
CA GLN A 3 -7.81 -1.98 -14.14
C GLN A 3 -6.63 -1.76 -13.17
N PRO A 4 -5.42 -1.46 -13.69
CA PRO A 4 -4.27 -1.12 -12.84
C PRO A 4 -4.57 0.15 -12.05
N ILE A 5 -3.99 0.24 -10.85
CA ILE A 5 -4.07 1.47 -10.06
C ILE A 5 -3.22 2.51 -10.78
N SER A 6 -3.79 3.68 -11.03
CA SER A 6 -3.04 4.85 -11.51
C SER A 6 -2.60 5.65 -10.31
N VAL A 7 -1.32 6.02 -10.28
CA VAL A 7 -0.70 6.78 -9.20
C VAL A 7 -0.24 8.14 -9.71
N ALA A 8 -0.68 9.21 -9.04
CA ALA A 8 -0.23 10.57 -9.31
C ALA A 8 0.69 11.04 -8.18
N VAL A 9 1.94 11.40 -8.51
CA VAL A 9 2.94 11.85 -7.53
C VAL A 9 2.93 13.37 -7.40
N ARG A 10 3.04 13.86 -6.16
CA ARG A 10 3.21 15.27 -5.82
C ARG A 10 4.30 15.44 -4.76
N VAL A 11 5.04 16.54 -4.86
CA VAL A 11 5.98 16.96 -3.82
C VAL A 11 5.19 17.50 -2.63
N GLY A 12 5.55 17.08 -1.42
CA GLY A 12 4.91 17.54 -0.19
C GLY A 12 5.44 18.88 0.31
N ALA A 13 5.10 19.18 1.57
CA ALA A 13 5.57 20.39 2.26
C ALA A 13 7.09 20.44 2.49
N SER A 14 7.79 19.32 2.27
CA SER A 14 9.24 19.21 2.41
C SER A 14 9.81 18.34 1.29
N PRO A 15 11.08 18.55 0.89
CA PRO A 15 11.71 17.78 -0.18
C PRO A 15 11.83 16.29 0.16
N SER A 16 11.80 15.95 1.45
CA SER A 16 11.78 14.58 1.99
C SER A 16 10.40 13.89 1.89
N VAL A 17 9.35 14.60 1.51
CA VAL A 17 7.98 14.06 1.50
C VAL A 17 7.45 13.98 0.07
N ARG A 18 6.82 12.85 -0.25
CA ARG A 18 6.03 12.66 -1.48
C ARG A 18 4.63 12.18 -1.14
N LEU A 19 3.66 12.70 -1.88
CA LEU A 19 2.28 12.30 -1.83
C LEU A 19 1.95 11.54 -3.11
N PHE A 20 1.36 10.37 -2.95
CA PHE A 20 0.94 9.48 -4.02
C PHE A 20 -0.58 9.36 -3.94
N ALA A 21 -1.27 10.03 -4.87
CA ALA A 21 -2.72 9.98 -4.98
C ALA A 21 -3.12 8.84 -5.92
N CYS A 22 -3.88 7.88 -5.42
CA CYS A 22 -4.30 6.70 -6.18
C CYS A 22 -5.73 6.85 -6.68
N ASN A 23 -6.08 6.22 -7.81
CA ASN A 23 -7.47 6.14 -8.29
C ASN A 23 -8.34 5.14 -7.51
N ARG A 24 -7.83 4.56 -6.41
CA ARG A 24 -8.51 3.56 -5.59
C ARG A 24 -8.19 3.77 -4.11
N SER A 25 -9.18 3.58 -3.24
CA SER A 25 -8.97 3.54 -1.79
C SER A 25 -8.15 2.31 -1.40
N ILE A 26 -7.06 2.54 -0.68
CA ILE A 26 -6.14 1.54 -0.12
C ILE A 26 -6.55 1.19 1.32
N THR A 27 -7.10 2.17 2.05
CA THR A 27 -7.65 1.97 3.40
C THR A 27 -9.17 1.99 3.37
N GLY A 28 -9.77 1.40 4.41
CA GLY A 28 -11.20 1.50 4.69
C GLY A 28 -11.55 2.83 5.35
N MET A 29 -12.30 2.79 6.46
CA MET A 29 -12.73 4.00 7.17
C MET A 29 -11.66 4.64 8.08
N ASP A 30 -10.62 3.90 8.44
CA ASP A 30 -9.53 4.39 9.30
C ASP A 30 -8.25 4.59 8.49
N GLY A 31 -7.68 5.80 8.59
CA GLY A 31 -6.34 6.08 8.13
C GLY A 31 -5.30 5.37 8.98
N ALA A 32 -4.13 5.08 8.41
CA ALA A 32 -3.04 4.41 9.11
C ALA A 32 -1.74 5.19 8.94
N SER A 33 -1.02 5.42 10.05
CA SER A 33 0.30 6.04 10.04
C SER A 33 1.31 5.12 10.72
N TYR A 34 2.48 5.01 10.10
CA TYR A 34 3.56 4.14 10.51
C TYR A 34 4.85 4.95 10.54
N GLN A 35 5.64 4.80 11.61
CA GLN A 35 6.96 5.42 11.75
C GLN A 35 8.07 4.38 11.64
N SER A 36 7.72 3.10 11.70
CA SER A 36 8.66 2.02 11.61
C SER A 36 8.00 0.72 11.13
N VAL A 37 8.86 -0.21 10.71
CA VAL A 37 8.51 -1.61 10.43
C VAL A 37 7.79 -2.26 11.62
N ALA A 38 8.14 -1.91 12.86
CA ALA A 38 7.52 -2.48 14.05
C ALA A 38 6.03 -2.14 14.20
N ASP A 39 5.59 -1.02 13.59
CA ASP A 39 4.18 -0.59 13.60
C ASP A 39 3.32 -1.38 12.60
N THR A 40 3.96 -2.13 11.69
CA THR A 40 3.30 -2.91 10.63
C THR A 40 3.08 -4.36 11.06
N THR A 41 2.17 -4.57 12.02
CA THR A 41 1.90 -5.93 12.59
C THR A 41 0.69 -6.63 11.98
N GLY A 42 -0.13 -5.92 11.20
CA GLY A 42 -1.37 -6.46 10.65
C GLY A 42 -1.22 -7.04 9.24
N PRO A 43 -2.16 -7.88 8.79
CA PRO A 43 -2.20 -8.34 7.41
C PRO A 43 -2.86 -7.31 6.48
N ARG A 44 -3.33 -6.15 6.95
CA ARG A 44 -4.18 -5.28 6.12
C ARG A 44 -3.37 -4.68 4.96
N PRO A 45 -4.02 -4.34 3.82
CA PRO A 45 -3.39 -3.63 2.71
C PRO A 45 -2.40 -2.50 3.09
N PRO A 46 -2.74 -1.56 4.00
CA PRO A 46 -1.82 -0.51 4.39
C PRO A 46 -0.61 -1.02 5.21
N ASP A 47 -0.76 -2.08 5.99
CA ASP A 47 0.34 -2.64 6.80
C ASP A 47 1.39 -3.28 5.86
N VAL A 48 0.93 -4.08 4.88
CA VAL A 48 1.79 -4.72 3.87
C VAL A 48 2.49 -3.69 3.00
N LEU A 49 1.75 -2.68 2.54
CA LEU A 49 2.33 -1.58 1.77
C LEU A 49 3.40 -0.86 2.59
N ALA A 50 3.10 -0.47 3.82
CA ALA A 50 4.02 0.24 4.69
C ALA A 50 5.29 -0.58 4.93
N ARG A 51 5.16 -1.88 5.24
CA ARG A 51 6.30 -2.81 5.41
C ARG A 51 7.24 -2.77 4.21
N ARG A 52 6.69 -2.93 3.00
CA ARG A 52 7.46 -2.89 1.75
C ARG A 52 8.15 -1.55 1.53
N LEU A 53 7.45 -0.45 1.80
CA LEU A 53 8.02 0.90 1.65
C LEU A 53 9.19 1.13 2.63
N PHE A 54 9.10 0.63 3.85
CA PHE A 54 10.22 0.66 4.79
C PHE A 54 11.41 -0.18 4.31
N ASP A 55 11.18 -1.38 3.75
CA ASP A 55 12.25 -2.19 3.15
C ASP A 55 12.95 -1.48 1.98
N LEU A 56 12.24 -0.62 1.25
CA LEU A 56 12.79 0.22 0.18
C LEU A 56 13.56 1.45 0.70
N GLY A 57 13.50 1.76 2.00
CA GLY A 57 14.19 2.88 2.63
C GLY A 57 13.32 4.09 2.96
N ALA A 58 11.98 3.93 3.00
CA ALA A 58 11.11 4.93 3.61
C ALA A 58 11.40 5.06 5.12
N THR A 59 11.18 6.25 5.67
CA THR A 59 11.31 6.55 7.10
C THR A 59 9.97 6.84 7.77
N GLY A 60 8.92 7.05 6.99
CA GLY A 60 7.56 7.25 7.47
C GLY A 60 6.55 6.99 6.36
N VAL A 61 5.43 6.37 6.71
CA VAL A 61 4.36 6.06 5.75
C VAL A 61 3.02 6.39 6.40
N SER A 62 2.21 7.18 5.72
CA SER A 62 0.83 7.43 6.11
C SER A 62 -0.09 7.12 4.95
N VAL A 63 -1.18 6.40 5.21
CA VAL A 63 -2.17 6.01 4.21
C VAL A 63 -3.53 6.51 4.67
N PHE A 64 -4.18 7.32 3.84
CA PHE A 64 -5.49 7.86 4.11
C PHE A 64 -6.41 7.73 2.89
N SER A 65 -7.43 6.89 2.99
CA SER A 65 -8.25 6.45 1.86
C SER A 65 -7.38 6.01 0.67
N SER A 66 -7.26 6.84 -0.36
CA SER A 66 -6.48 6.65 -1.60
C SER A 66 -5.12 7.33 -1.62
N ASP A 67 -4.81 8.14 -0.61
CA ASP A 67 -3.61 8.96 -0.56
C ASP A 67 -2.54 8.28 0.31
N VAL A 68 -1.38 8.05 -0.29
CA VAL A 68 -0.21 7.52 0.40
C VAL A 68 0.82 8.64 0.53
N THR A 69 1.13 9.04 1.75
CA THR A 69 2.22 9.95 2.05
C THR A 69 3.42 9.13 2.49
N VAL A 70 4.55 9.34 1.84
CA VAL A 70 5.79 8.65 2.15
C VAL A 70 6.87 9.68 2.45
N GLU A 71 7.60 9.42 3.52
CA GLU A 71 8.74 10.20 3.96
C GLU A 71 10.00 9.38 3.72
N ALA A 72 11.02 10.01 3.12
CA ALA A 72 12.32 9.42 2.89
C ALA A 72 13.37 10.54 2.75
N PRO A 73 14.67 10.24 2.92
CA PRO A 73 15.71 11.23 2.68
C PRO A 73 15.58 11.85 1.28
N ALA A 74 15.58 13.19 1.21
CA ALA A 74 15.48 13.95 -0.04
C ALA A 74 16.33 13.39 -1.22
N PRO A 75 17.62 13.03 -1.04
CA PRO A 75 18.43 12.51 -2.14
C PRO A 75 18.01 11.12 -2.64
N SER A 76 17.28 10.35 -1.83
CA SER A 76 16.86 8.98 -2.19
C SER A 76 15.67 8.97 -3.14
N TRP A 77 14.91 10.07 -3.25
CA TRP A 77 13.67 10.11 -4.04
C TRP A 77 13.85 9.78 -5.52
N THR A 78 14.99 10.13 -6.14
CA THR A 78 15.24 9.81 -7.56
C THR A 78 15.23 8.31 -7.82
N ALA A 79 15.70 7.50 -6.88
CA ALA A 79 15.69 6.03 -6.99
C ALA A 79 14.42 5.42 -6.36
N LEU A 80 13.93 6.02 -5.28
CA LEU A 80 12.81 5.48 -4.50
C LEU A 80 11.45 5.70 -5.16
N GLU A 81 11.22 6.86 -5.78
CA GLU A 81 9.92 7.22 -6.38
C GLU A 81 9.36 6.17 -7.35
N PRO A 82 10.10 5.66 -8.36
CA PRO A 82 9.58 4.62 -9.25
C PRO A 82 9.29 3.30 -8.51
N LEU A 83 10.07 2.95 -7.48
CA LEU A 83 9.86 1.72 -6.68
C LEU A 83 8.60 1.83 -5.82
N VAL A 84 8.32 3.02 -5.28
CA VAL A 84 7.09 3.30 -4.52
C VAL A 84 5.86 3.24 -5.43
N ILE A 85 5.95 3.82 -6.63
CA ILE A 85 4.87 3.72 -7.63
C ILE A 85 4.60 2.25 -7.94
N GLU A 86 5.64 1.48 -8.29
CA GLU A 86 5.49 0.05 -8.60
C GLU A 86 4.88 -0.73 -7.43
N ALA A 87 5.30 -0.46 -6.20
CA ALA A 87 4.76 -1.09 -5.00
C ALA A 87 3.26 -0.79 -4.78
N ILE A 88 2.82 0.43 -5.10
CA ILE A 88 1.41 0.86 -4.99
C ILE A 88 0.59 0.29 -6.15
N GLU A 89 1.07 0.37 -7.39
CA GLU A 89 0.39 -0.16 -8.58
C GLU A 89 0.16 -1.67 -8.46
N ASN A 90 1.17 -2.38 -7.97
CA ASN A 90 1.11 -3.81 -7.75
C ASN A 90 0.58 -4.21 -6.38
N LEU A 91 0.23 -3.25 -5.51
CA LEU A 91 -0.36 -3.56 -4.20
C LEU A 91 -1.53 -4.52 -4.34
N PHE A 92 -2.34 -4.33 -5.41
CA PHE A 92 -3.45 -5.22 -5.72
C PHE A 92 -3.18 -6.35 -6.71
N GLY A 93 -2.12 -6.27 -7.51
CA GLY A 93 -1.63 -7.40 -8.30
C GLY A 93 -1.03 -8.51 -7.42
N PHE A 94 -0.52 -8.13 -6.24
CA PHE A 94 -0.03 -9.07 -5.24
C PHE A 94 -1.16 -9.77 -4.46
N TYR A 95 -2.44 -9.38 -4.55
CA TYR A 95 -3.57 -10.14 -3.96
C TYR A 95 -3.88 -11.47 -4.71
N GLY A 96 -2.88 -12.08 -5.33
CA GLY A 96 -2.88 -13.51 -5.66
C GLY A 96 -2.29 -14.35 -4.52
N SER A 97 -2.09 -15.64 -4.76
CA SER A 97 -1.69 -16.67 -3.79
C SER A 97 -0.47 -16.31 -2.92
N ASP A 98 0.40 -15.42 -3.42
CA ASP A 98 1.71 -15.12 -2.85
C ASP A 98 1.71 -14.02 -1.75
N ALA A 99 0.65 -13.21 -1.60
CA ALA A 99 0.62 -12.13 -0.60
C ALA A 99 -0.23 -12.39 0.64
N GLY A 100 -0.66 -13.63 0.89
CA GLY A 100 -1.32 -13.99 2.14
C GLY A 100 -2.81 -13.63 2.23
N TRP A 101 -3.44 -13.15 1.15
CA TRP A 101 -4.86 -12.72 1.10
C TRP A 101 -5.73 -13.45 0.06
N SER A 102 -5.21 -14.51 -0.58
CA SER A 102 -6.10 -15.42 -1.31
C SER A 102 -7.08 -16.06 -0.32
N ASP A 103 -8.26 -16.48 -0.79
CA ASP A 103 -9.22 -17.22 0.03
C ASP A 103 -8.53 -18.36 0.80
N GLU A 104 -7.56 -19.02 0.16
CA GLU A 104 -6.72 -20.06 0.74
C GLU A 104 -5.78 -19.54 1.85
N ALA A 105 -5.01 -18.48 1.59
CA ALA A 105 -4.08 -17.93 2.59
C ALA A 105 -4.80 -17.26 3.78
N LEU A 106 -5.98 -16.66 3.54
CA LEU A 106 -6.86 -16.16 4.60
C LEU A 106 -7.37 -17.30 5.46
N ARG A 107 -7.77 -18.42 4.84
CA ARG A 107 -8.16 -19.64 5.57
C ARG A 107 -6.99 -20.25 6.35
N GLU A 108 -5.77 -20.25 5.80
CA GLU A 108 -4.57 -20.71 6.53
C GLU A 108 -4.23 -19.81 7.74
N LEU A 109 -4.59 -18.54 7.68
CA LEU A 109 -4.48 -17.58 8.79
C LEU A 109 -5.72 -17.54 9.71
N GLY A 110 -6.73 -18.39 9.47
CA GLY A 110 -7.96 -18.44 10.28
C GLY A 110 -8.90 -17.25 10.11
N VAL A 111 -8.75 -16.47 9.04
CA VAL A 111 -9.58 -15.31 8.69
C VAL A 111 -10.56 -15.73 7.60
N GLU A 112 -11.87 -15.64 7.85
CA GLU A 112 -12.86 -15.91 6.80
C GLU A 112 -12.84 -14.79 5.74
N PRO A 113 -12.62 -15.12 4.45
CA PRO A 113 -12.67 -14.14 3.38
C PRO A 113 -14.09 -13.57 3.25
N ALA A 114 -14.19 -12.25 3.07
CA ALA A 114 -15.48 -11.60 2.86
C ALA A 114 -16.17 -12.16 1.61
N PRO A 115 -17.51 -12.38 1.64
CA PRO A 115 -18.23 -12.92 0.50
C PRO A 115 -18.05 -11.99 -0.70
N ARG A 116 -17.52 -12.55 -1.79
CA ARG A 116 -17.37 -11.86 -3.08
C ARG A 116 -18.76 -11.41 -3.55
N PRO A 117 -19.00 -10.15 -3.94
CA PRO A 117 -20.23 -9.80 -4.62
C PRO A 117 -20.30 -10.61 -5.91
N GLU A 118 -21.37 -11.39 -6.06
CA GLU A 118 -21.55 -12.24 -7.23
C GLU A 118 -21.56 -11.37 -8.50
N PRO A 119 -20.89 -11.79 -9.58
CA PRO A 119 -21.00 -11.08 -10.84
C PRO A 119 -22.46 -11.15 -11.29
N SER A 120 -23.11 -9.99 -11.37
CA SER A 120 -24.40 -9.88 -12.06
C SER A 120 -24.20 -10.30 -13.52
N GLU A 121 -24.92 -11.35 -13.90
CA GLU A 121 -24.95 -11.97 -15.24
C GLU A 121 -25.53 -11.03 -16.31
#